data_AF-A0A127T3U7-F1
#
_entry.id   AF-A0A127T3U7-F1
#
_cell.length_a   1.000
_cell.length_b   1.000
_cell.length_c   1.000
_cell.angle_alpha   90.00
_cell.angle_beta   90.00
_cell.angle_gamma   90.00
#
_symmetry.space_group_name_H-M   'P 1'
#
loop_
_entity.id
_entity.type
_entity.pdbx_description
1 polymer ?
#
loop_
_entity_poly.entity_id
_entity_poly.type
_entity_poly.pdbx_seq_one_letter_code
_entity_poly.pdbx_strand_id
1 'polypeptide(L)'
;KDHKLVFRGPHAHAVATIEPCKGESVPALVWQITPNDEKALDRYEGWPHLYRKEMMKVIVDKKTVNAMVYIMNEGRPLDQPSCYYYSTILEGYKSAGFDT
;
A
#
# COMPACT_ATOMS: atom_id res chain seq x y z
N LYS A 1 -8.36 8.05 -3.51
CA LYS A 1 -9.35 8.05 -4.62
C LYS A 1 -8.62 7.84 -5.93
N ASP A 2 -9.33 7.37 -6.95
CA ASP A 2 -8.81 7.05 -8.28
C ASP A 2 -7.68 6.03 -8.28
N HIS A 3 -7.71 5.12 -7.31
CA HIS A 3 -6.72 4.06 -7.15
C HIS A 3 -7.41 2.77 -6.72
N LYS A 4 -6.85 1.63 -7.12
CA LYS A 4 -7.24 0.29 -6.68
C LYS A 4 -6.05 -0.43 -6.05
N LEU A 5 -6.33 -1.35 -5.13
CA LEU A 5 -5.34 -2.26 -4.56
C LEU A 5 -5.18 -3.45 -5.51
N VAL A 6 -3.95 -3.78 -5.86
CA VAL A 6 -3.60 -4.98 -6.63
C VAL A 6 -2.45 -5.72 -5.96
N PHE A 7 -2.27 -6.98 -6.33
CA PHE A 7 -1.12 -7.78 -5.91
C PHE A 7 -0.24 -8.04 -7.12
N ARG A 8 1.07 -7.77 -6.96
CA ARG A 8 2.06 -7.99 -8.00
C ARG A 8 3.25 -8.78 -7.47
N GLY A 9 3.75 -9.70 -8.28
CA GLY A 9 4.87 -10.57 -7.95
C GLY A 9 4.67 -11.99 -8.42
N PRO A 10 5.57 -12.91 -8.04
CA PRO A 10 5.46 -14.32 -8.38
C PRO A 10 4.22 -14.96 -7.73
N HIS A 11 3.73 -16.05 -8.30
CA HIS A 11 2.62 -16.82 -7.74
C HIS A 11 2.83 -17.16 -6.25
N ALA A 12 1.79 -16.93 -5.44
CA ALA A 12 1.81 -17.06 -3.97
C ALA A 12 2.83 -16.17 -3.22
N HIS A 13 3.54 -15.30 -3.93
CA HIS A 13 4.49 -14.32 -3.37
C HIS A 13 4.19 -12.89 -3.85
N ALA A 14 3.01 -12.68 -4.45
CA ALA A 14 2.59 -11.35 -4.85
C ALA A 14 2.32 -10.49 -3.61
N VAL A 15 2.78 -9.25 -3.65
CA VAL A 15 2.65 -8.29 -2.55
C VAL A 15 1.80 -7.10 -2.99
N ALA A 16 1.24 -6.39 -2.01
CA ALA A 16 0.28 -5.32 -2.24
C ALA A 16 0.94 -4.09 -2.90
N THR A 17 0.25 -3.49 -3.86
CA THR A 17 0.56 -2.17 -4.43
C THR A 17 -0.73 -1.49 -4.87
N ILE A 18 -0.69 -0.18 -5.05
CA ILE A 18 -1.81 0.59 -5.62
C ILE A 18 -1.54 0.95 -7.08
N GLU A 19 -2.61 1.02 -7.87
CA GLU A 19 -2.57 1.45 -9.27
C GLU A 19 -3.65 2.48 -9.56
N PRO A 20 -3.41 3.43 -10.47
CA PRO A 20 -4.44 4.36 -10.92
C PRO A 20 -5.66 3.62 -11.47
N CYS A 21 -6.83 3.92 -10.93
CA CYS A 21 -8.10 3.38 -11.40
C CYS A 21 -9.22 4.36 -11.07
N LYS A 22 -9.69 5.10 -12.09
CA LYS A 22 -10.67 6.17 -11.92
C LYS A 22 -11.97 5.64 -11.32
N GLY A 23 -12.52 6.35 -10.34
CA GLY A 23 -13.76 5.97 -9.66
C GLY A 23 -13.59 4.98 -8.50
N GLU A 24 -12.42 4.33 -8.39
CA GLU A 24 -12.12 3.43 -7.27
C GLU A 24 -11.49 4.15 -6.07
N SER A 25 -11.55 3.52 -4.91
CA SER A 25 -10.85 4.00 -3.72
C SER A 25 -10.35 2.85 -2.86
N VAL A 26 -9.11 3.00 -2.38
CA VAL A 26 -8.52 2.08 -1.40
C VAL A 26 -8.59 2.73 -0.02
N PRO A 27 -9.22 2.10 0.98
CA PRO A 27 -9.12 2.54 2.37
C PRO A 27 -7.68 2.33 2.86
N ALA A 28 -7.18 3.28 3.65
CA ALA A 28 -5.79 3.26 4.11
C ALA A 28 -5.69 3.80 5.53
N LEU A 29 -4.71 3.29 6.28
CA LEU A 29 -4.29 3.85 7.55
C LEU A 29 -3.15 4.85 7.30
N VAL A 30 -3.25 6.01 7.94
CA VAL A 30 -2.22 7.05 7.84
C VAL A 30 -1.55 7.18 9.20
N TRP A 31 -0.24 6.96 9.22
CA TRP A 31 0.59 7.01 10.42
C TRP A 31 1.48 8.24 10.39
N GLN A 32 1.67 8.88 11.55
CA GLN A 32 2.72 9.87 11.72
C GLN A 32 4.01 9.14 12.10
N ILE A 33 5.06 9.33 11.30
CA ILE A 33 6.35 8.65 11.46
C ILE A 33 7.47 9.67 11.67
N THR A 34 8.56 9.24 12.30
CA THR A 34 9.79 10.03 12.42
C THR A 34 10.74 9.77 11.25
N PRO A 35 11.75 10.64 11.02
CA PRO A 35 12.76 10.38 9.97
C PRO A 35 13.55 9.07 10.16
N ASN A 36 13.65 8.56 11.39
CA ASN A 36 14.30 7.27 11.63
C ASN A 36 13.39 6.10 11.25
N ASP A 37 12.08 6.22 11.48
CA ASP A 37 11.10 5.24 11.04
C ASP A 37 11.05 5.18 9.51
N GLU A 38 11.09 6.34 8.83
CA GLU A 38 11.17 6.41 7.37
C GLU A 38 12.40 5.65 6.84
N LYS A 39 13.58 5.85 7.44
CA LYS A 39 14.79 5.09 7.05
C LYS A 39 14.67 3.59 7.29
N ALA A 40 13.94 3.17 8.33
CA ALA A 40 13.70 1.76 8.59
C ALA A 40 12.74 1.17 7.55
N LEU A 41 11.68 1.90 7.21
CA LEU A 41 10.71 1.55 6.17
C LEU A 41 11.38 1.48 4.79
N ASP A 42 12.23 2.44 4.43
CA ASP A 42 12.95 2.43 3.16
C ASP A 42 13.78 1.16 2.96
N ARG A 43 14.43 0.66 4.03
CA ARG A 43 15.17 -0.61 4.00
C ARG A 43 14.23 -1.81 3.87
N TYR A 44 13.11 -1.79 4.58
CA TYR A 44 12.13 -2.88 4.58
C TYR A 44 11.45 -3.04 3.21
N GLU A 45 11.02 -1.92 2.62
CA GLU A 45 10.34 -1.87 1.32
C GLU A 45 11.30 -2.04 0.13
N GLY A 46 12.61 -2.12 0.38
CA GLY A 46 13.62 -2.25 -0.68
C GLY A 46 13.69 -1.03 -1.59
N TRP A 47 13.44 0.17 -1.05
CA TRP A 47 13.56 1.42 -1.79
C TRP A 47 15.03 1.67 -2.20
N PRO A 48 15.31 2.15 -3.43
CA PRO A 48 14.37 2.53 -4.49
C PRO A 48 14.08 1.41 -5.53
N HIS A 49 14.55 0.18 -5.30
CA HIS A 49 14.56 -0.86 -6.34
C HIS A 49 13.24 -1.63 -6.44
N LEU A 50 12.61 -1.96 -5.31
CA LEU A 50 11.36 -2.72 -5.28
C LEU A 50 10.14 -1.80 -5.33
N TYR A 51 10.15 -0.78 -4.46
CA TYR A 51 9.14 0.27 -4.40
C TYR A 51 9.78 1.65 -4.61
N ARG A 52 9.01 2.57 -5.18
CA ARG A 52 9.30 4.00 -5.21
C ARG A 52 8.41 4.73 -4.20
N LYS A 53 8.89 5.88 -3.73
CA LYS A 53 8.14 6.78 -2.84
C LYS A 53 7.42 7.82 -3.67
N GLU A 54 6.13 8.01 -3.40
CA GLU A 54 5.34 9.09 -3.97
C GLU A 54 4.60 9.86 -2.87
N MET A 55 4.44 11.16 -3.05
CA MET A 55 3.60 11.99 -2.19
C MET A 55 2.20 12.06 -2.79
N MET A 56 1.21 11.54 -2.07
CA MET A 56 -0.18 11.50 -2.51
C MET A 56 -1.10 12.25 -1.55
N LYS A 57 -2.14 12.87 -2.11
CA LYS A 57 -3.23 13.47 -1.34
C LYS A 57 -4.19 12.38 -0.90
N VAL A 58 -4.31 12.17 0.39
CA VAL A 58 -5.26 11.24 1.02
C VAL A 58 -6.25 12.01 1.88
N ILE A 59 -7.45 11.45 2.05
CA ILE A 59 -8.51 12.07 2.85
C ILE A 59 -8.57 11.33 4.18
N VAL A 60 -8.29 12.03 5.28
CA VAL A 60 -8.35 11.53 6.66
C VAL A 60 -9.28 12.46 7.43
N ASP A 61 -10.32 11.94 8.08
CA ASP A 61 -11.29 12.73 8.85
C ASP A 61 -11.86 13.96 8.10
N LYS A 62 -12.21 13.75 6.82
CA LYS A 62 -12.70 14.81 5.89
C LYS A 62 -11.68 15.91 5.58
N LYS A 63 -10.41 15.74 5.96
CA LYS A 63 -9.30 16.65 5.64
C LYS A 63 -8.39 16.00 4.62
N THR A 64 -7.91 16.80 3.67
CA THR A 64 -6.90 16.36 2.72
C THR A 64 -5.52 16.55 3.33
N VAL A 65 -4.75 15.47 3.42
CA VAL A 65 -3.37 15.48 3.90
C VAL A 65 -2.44 14.92 2.81
N ASN A 66 -1.23 15.45 2.72
CA ASN A 66 -0.19 14.87 1.88
C ASN A 66 0.50 13.76 2.68
N ALA A 67 0.41 12.52 2.20
CA ALA A 67 1.06 11.38 2.81
C ALA A 67 2.07 10.76 1.82
N MET A 68 3.16 10.24 2.36
CA MET A 68 4.09 9.42 1.60
C MET A 68 3.53 8.01 1.47
N VAL A 69 3.57 7.45 0.27
CA VAL A 69 3.15 6.08 -0.03
C VAL A 69 4.25 5.38 -0.83
N TYR A 70 4.40 4.07 -0.59
CA TYR A 70 5.24 3.20 -1.41
C TYR A 70 4.41 2.57 -2.52
N ILE A 71 4.85 2.74 -3.76
CA ILE A 71 4.22 2.14 -4.95
C ILE A 71 5.23 1.25 -5.64
N MET A 72 4.82 0.03 -5.98
CA MET A 72 5.73 -0.94 -6.58
C MET A 72 6.20 -0.45 -7.95
N ASN A 73 7.48 -0.67 -8.24
CA ASN A 73 8.03 -0.41 -9.56
C ASN A 73 7.41 -1.35 -10.63
N GLU A 74 7.38 -0.87 -11.87
CA GLU A 74 6.81 -1.64 -12.99
C GLU A 74 7.61 -2.93 -13.28
N GLY A 75 6.98 -3.86 -14.00
CA GLY A 75 7.65 -5.08 -14.50
C GLY A 75 7.35 -6.37 -13.73
N ARG A 76 6.55 -6.32 -12.66
CA ARG A 76 6.08 -7.51 -11.94
C ARG A 76 4.68 -7.93 -12.40
N PRO A 77 4.41 -9.21 -12.66
CA PRO A 77 3.09 -9.67 -13.12
C PRO A 77 2.03 -9.50 -12.03
N LEU A 78 0.77 -9.37 -12.45
CA LEU A 78 -0.38 -9.41 -11.54
C LEU A 78 -0.67 -10.87 -11.19
N ASP A 79 -0.66 -11.19 -9.90
CA ASP A 79 -0.82 -12.57 -9.42
C ASP A 79 -1.36 -12.57 -7.97
N GLN A 80 -1.64 -13.75 -7.44
CA GLN A 80 -2.24 -13.94 -6.12
C GLN A 80 -1.19 -13.89 -5.01
N PRO A 81 -1.50 -13.21 -3.88
CA PRO A 81 -0.69 -13.28 -2.67
C PRO A 81 -0.77 -14.68 -2.04
N SER A 82 0.16 -15.00 -1.13
CA SER A 82 -0.02 -16.16 -0.25
C SER A 82 -1.27 -15.96 0.63
N CYS A 83 -1.91 -17.07 1.02
CA CYS A 83 -3.02 -17.05 1.96
C CYS A 83 -2.64 -16.35 3.27
N TYR A 84 -1.44 -16.61 3.79
CA TYR A 84 -0.95 -15.98 5.02
C TYR A 84 -0.85 -14.45 4.90
N TYR A 85 -0.24 -13.97 3.82
CA TYR A 85 -0.08 -12.53 3.58
C TYR A 85 -1.44 -11.85 3.39
N TYR A 86 -2.34 -12.47 2.62
CA TYR A 86 -3.69 -11.97 2.43
C TYR A 86 -4.48 -11.91 3.75
N SER A 87 -4.43 -12.98 4.56
CA SER A 87 -5.09 -13.01 5.87
C SER A 87 -4.60 -11.92 6.80
N THR A 88 -3.29 -11.63 6.79
CA THR A 88 -2.70 -10.53 7.58
C THR A 88 -3.28 -9.17 7.17
N ILE A 89 -3.41 -8.90 5.87
CA ILE A 89 -4.02 -7.65 5.38
C ILE A 89 -5.50 -7.60 5.76
N LEU A 90 -6.23 -8.70 5.58
CA LEU A 90 -7.64 -8.79 5.91
C LEU A 90 -7.91 -8.56 7.40
N GLU A 91 -7.08 -9.13 8.28
CA GLU A 91 -7.14 -8.87 9.72
C GLU A 91 -6.86 -7.40 10.04
N GLY A 92 -5.86 -6.80 9.38
CA GLY A 92 -5.58 -5.38 9.46
C GLY A 92 -6.81 -4.52 9.13
N TYR A 93 -7.51 -4.83 8.03
CA TYR A 93 -8.74 -4.13 7.64
C TYR A 93 -9.84 -4.25 8.69
N LYS A 94 -10.06 -5.47 9.20
CA LYS A 94 -11.06 -5.72 10.26
C LYS A 94 -10.72 -4.96 11.54
N SER A 95 -9.47 -4.98 11.97
CA SER A 95 -9.01 -4.28 13.18
C SER A 95 -9.13 -2.76 13.07
N ALA A 96 -8.98 -2.22 11.85
CA ALA A 96 -9.16 -0.80 11.53
C ALA A 96 -10.64 -0.39 11.42
N GLY A 97 -11.57 -1.34 11.43
CA GLY A 97 -13.00 -1.09 11.24
C GLY A 97 -13.36 -0.72 9.81
N PHE A 98 -12.56 -1.13 8.81
CA PHE A 98 -12.93 -0.98 7.41
C PHE A 98 -14.00 -2.01 7.03
N ASP A 99 -14.90 -1.61 6.13
CA ASP A 99 -15.84 -2.53 5.50
C ASP A 99 -15.04 -3.57 4.68
N THR A 100 -15.26 -4.85 4.96
CA THR A 100 -14.59 -5.99 4.30
C THR A 100 -15.56 -6.81 3.48
#